data_AF-A0A524QE86-F1
#
_entry.id   AF-A0A524QE86-F1
#
_cell.length_a   1.000
_cell.length_b   1.000
_cell.length_c   1.000
_cell.angle_alpha   90.00
_cell.angle_beta   90.00
_cell.angle_gamma   90.00
#
_symmetry.space_group_name_H-M   'P 1'
#
loop_
_entity.id
_entity.type
_entity.pdbx_description
1 polymer ?
#
loop_
_entity_poly.entity_id
_entity_poly.type
_entity_poly.pdbx_seq_one_letter_code
_entity_poly.pdbx_strand_id
1 'polypeptide(L)'
;MTTTEARKNYNLTRREIGYLARSEATLNDYKRIGFRSGLEVHQQLKTVSKLFCRCPAGIYHRHDEYDAEVIRHMRPTLSEMGVYDGTALMEFRTRKEITYRINNRTACTYEVDDTPPFPVDRHALNIAISIALAAKMNIVGEVHITRKQYLDGSIPTGFQRTAIISVEGELQLRNKKVRLIQMSLEEDSCREISDIGHKRIYKTDRLGMPLIETVTYPDCLTPDELAEAAEYIRFLNRSTGKVRTGIGAAREDVNVSCEGGTRVEIKGVAHIKWIPELSH
;
A
#
# COMPACT_ATOMS: atom_id res chain seq x y z
N MET A 1 23.79 -6.76 23.82
CA MET A 1 23.75 -5.29 23.96
C MET A 1 22.85 -4.96 25.13
N THR A 2 23.39 -4.34 26.16
CA THR A 2 22.55 -3.83 27.27
C THR A 2 21.78 -2.60 26.78
N THR A 3 20.58 -2.36 27.31
CA THR A 3 19.75 -1.17 26.95
C THR A 3 20.51 0.14 27.10
N THR A 4 21.47 0.20 28.03
CA THR A 4 22.36 1.33 28.28
C THR A 4 23.32 1.61 27.12
N GLU A 5 23.86 0.58 26.47
CA GLU A 5 24.75 0.72 25.31
C GLU A 5 24.00 1.23 24.07
N ALA A 6 22.79 0.71 23.82
CA ALA A 6 21.98 1.14 22.70
C ALA A 6 21.61 2.64 22.79
N ARG A 7 21.24 3.10 24.00
CA ARG A 7 20.92 4.53 24.22
C ARG A 7 22.14 5.43 24.06
N LYS A 8 23.31 4.96 24.51
CA LYS A 8 24.57 5.67 24.34
C LYS A 8 24.94 5.82 22.86
N ASN A 9 24.85 4.74 22.09
CA ASN A 9 25.11 4.75 20.64
C ASN A 9 24.13 5.67 19.91
N TYR A 10 22.83 5.58 20.21
CA TYR A 10 21.81 6.48 19.66
C TYR A 10 22.15 7.96 19.88
N ASN A 11 22.51 8.33 21.11
CA ASN A 11 22.87 9.71 21.44
C ASN A 11 24.18 10.16 20.77
N LEU A 12 25.16 9.25 20.64
CA LEU A 12 26.42 9.53 19.96
C LEU A 12 26.16 9.81 18.46
N THR A 13 25.46 8.91 17.78
CA THR A 13 25.10 9.07 16.37
C THR A 13 24.34 10.37 16.14
N ARG A 14 23.37 10.72 16.99
CA ARG A 14 22.64 12.00 16.88
C ARG A 14 23.56 13.22 16.92
N ARG A 15 24.59 13.20 17.77
CA ARG A 15 25.58 14.29 17.85
C ARG A 15 26.48 14.32 16.63
N GLU A 16 26.97 13.15 16.19
CA GLU A 16 27.86 13.03 15.02
C GLU A 16 27.20 13.50 13.73
N ILE A 17 25.92 13.17 13.52
CA ILE A 17 25.17 13.59 12.33
C ILE A 17 24.63 15.03 12.45
N GLY A 18 24.85 15.71 13.59
CA GLY A 18 24.30 17.05 13.83
C GLY A 18 22.76 17.08 13.82
N TYR A 19 22.12 16.06 14.39
CA TYR A 19 20.67 15.96 14.44
C TYR A 19 20.05 17.19 15.13
N LEU A 20 19.12 17.84 14.45
CA LEU A 20 18.28 18.91 14.99
C LEU A 20 16.89 18.35 15.28
N ALA A 21 16.22 18.80 16.34
CA ALA A 21 14.83 18.40 16.55
C ALA A 21 13.91 19.06 15.52
N ARG A 22 12.79 18.43 15.17
CA ARG A 22 11.82 18.98 14.19
C ARG A 22 11.33 20.38 14.58
N SER A 23 11.15 20.65 15.87
CA SER A 23 10.74 21.96 16.39
C SER A 23 11.78 23.08 16.17
N GLU A 24 13.04 22.70 15.96
CA GLU A 24 14.17 23.61 15.75
C GLU A 24 14.60 23.66 14.27
N ALA A 25 14.24 22.63 13.49
CA ALA A 25 14.58 22.52 12.08
C ALA A 25 13.86 23.58 11.23
N THR A 26 14.62 24.22 10.35
CA THR A 26 14.10 25.24 9.42
C THR A 26 14.00 24.68 8.01
N LEU A 27 13.29 25.39 7.13
CA LEU A 27 13.27 25.06 5.69
C LEU A 27 14.68 25.01 5.08
N ASN A 28 15.61 25.83 5.58
CA ASN A 28 16.98 25.84 5.09
C ASN A 28 17.76 24.59 5.48
N ASP A 29 17.44 23.94 6.61
CA ASP A 29 18.04 22.67 7.01
C ASP A 29 17.63 21.54 6.07
N TYR A 30 16.34 21.44 5.75
CA TYR A 30 15.84 20.45 4.78
C TYR A 30 16.40 20.66 3.37
N LYS A 31 16.53 21.93 2.94
CA LYS A 31 17.20 22.27 1.68
C LYS A 31 18.68 21.87 1.70
N ARG A 32 19.39 22.13 2.82
CA ARG A 32 20.82 21.80 2.97
C ARG A 32 21.08 20.31 2.83
N ILE A 33 20.21 19.46 3.38
CA ILE A 33 20.35 18.00 3.27
C ILE A 33 19.74 17.44 1.97
N GLY A 34 19.17 18.28 1.11
CA GLY A 34 18.49 17.85 -0.11
C GLY A 34 17.32 16.89 0.17
N PHE A 35 16.53 17.16 1.20
CA PHE A 35 15.40 16.30 1.59
C PHE A 35 14.39 16.18 0.45
N ARG A 36 13.98 14.94 0.16
CA ARG A 36 12.96 14.60 -0.82
C ARG A 36 12.06 13.52 -0.27
N SER A 37 10.76 13.70 -0.41
CA SER A 37 9.78 12.71 0.01
C SER A 37 8.57 12.62 -0.90
N GLY A 38 7.91 11.47 -0.85
CA GLY A 38 6.72 11.16 -1.62
C GLY A 38 5.83 10.14 -0.91
N LEU A 39 4.63 9.95 -1.44
CA LEU A 39 3.58 9.11 -0.85
C LEU A 39 3.12 8.04 -1.83
N GLU A 40 2.77 6.88 -1.27
CA GLU A 40 1.97 5.85 -1.90
C GLU A 40 0.71 5.65 -1.05
N VAL A 41 -0.41 6.21 -1.52
CA VAL A 41 -1.67 6.22 -0.75
C VAL A 41 -2.66 5.23 -1.35
N HIS A 42 -2.97 4.21 -0.57
CA HIS A 42 -3.95 3.18 -0.88
C HIS A 42 -5.31 3.54 -0.28
N GLN A 43 -6.38 3.48 -1.06
CA GLN A 43 -7.74 3.82 -0.61
C GLN A 43 -8.76 2.83 -1.16
N GLN A 44 -9.47 2.12 -0.28
CA GLN A 44 -10.55 1.20 -0.67
C GLN A 44 -11.74 1.96 -1.25
N LEU A 45 -12.30 1.45 -2.34
CA LEU A 45 -13.48 2.00 -3.00
C LEU A 45 -14.78 1.47 -2.38
N LYS A 46 -15.82 2.30 -2.40
CA LYS A 46 -17.16 1.96 -1.90
C LYS A 46 -17.99 1.31 -3.01
N THR A 47 -17.64 0.07 -3.34
CA THR A 47 -18.38 -0.78 -4.28
C THR A 47 -19.29 -1.78 -3.57
N VAL A 48 -20.24 -2.34 -4.32
CA VAL A 48 -21.11 -3.45 -3.87
C VAL A 48 -20.36 -4.78 -3.97
N SER A 49 -19.63 -4.99 -5.07
CA SER A 49 -18.84 -6.20 -5.37
C SER A 49 -17.33 -5.98 -5.29
N LYS A 50 -16.60 -7.07 -5.11
CA LYS A 50 -15.14 -7.16 -5.28
C LYS A 50 -14.71 -6.96 -6.73
N LEU A 51 -13.44 -6.67 -6.97
CA LEU A 51 -12.93 -6.14 -8.25
C LEU A 51 -13.03 -7.14 -9.41
N PHE A 52 -12.75 -8.41 -9.16
CA PHE A 52 -12.68 -9.47 -10.19
C PHE A 52 -13.55 -10.68 -9.86
N CYS A 53 -14.51 -10.53 -8.93
CA CYS A 53 -15.56 -11.51 -8.68
C CYS A 53 -16.87 -10.79 -8.34
N ARG A 54 -17.87 -11.53 -7.86
CA ARG A 54 -19.19 -10.97 -7.49
C ARG A 54 -19.50 -11.09 -6.00
N CYS A 55 -18.52 -11.51 -5.20
CA CYS A 55 -18.61 -11.47 -3.75
C CYS A 55 -18.82 -10.04 -3.24
N PRO A 56 -19.54 -9.87 -2.13
CA PRO A 56 -19.81 -8.56 -1.57
C PRO A 56 -18.53 -7.89 -1.06
N ALA A 57 -18.37 -6.60 -1.33
CA ALA A 57 -17.26 -5.80 -0.84
C ALA A 57 -17.58 -5.18 0.53
N GLY A 58 -16.60 -5.20 1.43
CA GLY A 58 -16.66 -4.55 2.75
C GLY A 58 -17.60 -5.21 3.75
N ILE A 59 -17.90 -6.49 3.53
CA ILE A 59 -18.41 -7.38 4.56
C ILE A 59 -17.21 -8.12 5.13
N TYR A 60 -17.06 -8.09 6.45
CA TYR A 60 -15.95 -8.69 7.16
C TYR A 60 -16.48 -9.63 8.22
N HIS A 61 -15.77 -10.74 8.46
CA HIS A 61 -16.14 -11.73 9.49
C HIS A 61 -15.11 -11.78 10.62
N ARG A 62 -15.50 -12.39 11.75
CA ARG A 62 -14.59 -12.63 12.87
C ARG A 62 -13.60 -13.76 12.57
N HIS A 63 -12.54 -13.86 13.36
CA HIS A 63 -11.48 -14.85 13.13
C HIS A 63 -11.97 -16.30 13.22
N ASP A 64 -12.98 -16.56 14.06
CA ASP A 64 -13.62 -17.84 14.33
C ASP A 64 -14.85 -18.11 13.44
N GLU A 65 -15.26 -17.14 12.62
CA GLU A 65 -16.44 -17.22 11.77
C GLU A 65 -16.04 -17.58 10.32
N TYR A 66 -15.82 -18.86 10.07
CA TYR A 66 -15.45 -19.39 8.75
C TYR A 66 -16.11 -20.74 8.50
N ASP A 67 -16.35 -21.05 7.23
CA ASP A 67 -16.99 -22.29 6.79
C ASP A 67 -15.97 -23.34 6.33
N ALA A 68 -14.79 -22.90 5.89
CA ALA A 68 -13.73 -23.77 5.40
C ALA A 68 -12.33 -23.17 5.58
N GLU A 69 -11.32 -24.04 5.56
CA GLU A 69 -9.91 -23.69 5.51
C GLU A 69 -9.25 -24.33 4.28
N VAL A 70 -8.38 -23.58 3.62
CA VAL A 70 -7.55 -24.07 2.51
C VAL A 70 -6.09 -23.80 2.84
N ILE A 71 -5.26 -24.83 2.73
CA ILE A 71 -3.82 -24.74 2.98
C ILE A 71 -3.08 -24.62 1.64
N ARG A 72 -2.16 -23.67 1.54
CA ARG A 72 -1.31 -23.44 0.37
C ARG A 72 0.15 -23.25 0.77
N HIS A 73 1.03 -23.46 -0.22
CA HIS A 73 2.46 -23.19 -0.13
C HIS A 73 2.87 -22.38 -1.36
N MET A 74 3.50 -21.22 -1.14
CA MET A 74 3.97 -20.38 -2.23
C MET A 74 5.25 -20.94 -2.85
N ARG A 75 5.42 -20.75 -4.16
CA ARG A 75 6.62 -21.16 -4.90
C ARG A 75 7.17 -19.99 -5.71
N PRO A 76 8.49 -19.75 -5.69
CA PRO A 76 9.08 -18.72 -6.52
C PRO A 76 9.03 -19.15 -7.99
N THR A 77 8.96 -18.17 -8.88
CA THR A 77 8.99 -18.40 -10.34
C THR A 77 10.36 -18.00 -10.89
N LEU A 78 10.83 -18.73 -11.91
CA LEU A 78 12.06 -18.39 -12.62
C LEU A 78 11.82 -17.19 -13.53
N SER A 79 12.80 -16.28 -13.59
CA SER A 79 12.85 -15.27 -14.64
C SER A 79 13.16 -15.90 -16.01
N GLU A 80 13.00 -15.13 -17.07
CA GLU A 80 13.39 -15.52 -18.45
C GLU A 80 14.86 -15.93 -18.55
N MET A 81 15.72 -15.38 -17.70
CA MET A 81 17.14 -15.73 -17.62
C MET A 81 17.43 -16.97 -16.75
N GLY A 82 16.40 -17.66 -16.26
CA GLY A 82 16.54 -18.83 -15.39
C GLY A 82 17.01 -18.50 -13.97
N VAL A 83 16.90 -17.24 -13.54
CA VAL A 83 17.31 -16.77 -12.21
C VAL A 83 16.08 -16.50 -11.34
N TYR A 84 16.14 -16.87 -10.07
CA TYR A 84 15.13 -16.51 -9.07
C TYR A 84 15.37 -15.11 -8.51
N ASP A 85 14.30 -14.38 -8.22
CA ASP A 85 14.39 -13.18 -7.39
C ASP A 85 14.90 -13.53 -5.98
N GLY A 86 15.84 -12.74 -5.46
CA GLY A 86 16.50 -13.02 -4.18
C GLY A 86 15.54 -12.94 -3.00
N THR A 87 14.61 -11.98 -3.04
CA THR A 87 13.57 -11.79 -2.00
C THR A 87 12.57 -12.93 -2.03
N ALA A 88 12.12 -13.31 -3.23
CA ALA A 88 11.26 -14.47 -3.46
C ALA A 88 11.87 -15.77 -2.90
N LEU A 89 13.17 -15.97 -3.12
CA LEU A 89 13.88 -17.13 -2.60
C LEU A 89 14.02 -17.09 -1.08
N MET A 90 14.25 -15.91 -0.50
CA MET A 90 14.30 -15.73 0.96
C MET A 90 12.96 -16.10 1.58
N GLU A 91 11.85 -15.60 1.04
CA GLU A 91 10.51 -15.90 1.53
C GLU A 91 10.20 -17.40 1.38
N PHE A 92 10.52 -18.00 0.23
CA PHE A 92 10.35 -19.45 0.02
C PHE A 92 11.12 -20.31 1.04
N ARG A 93 12.34 -19.88 1.41
CA ARG A 93 13.17 -20.59 2.42
C ARG A 93 12.56 -20.58 3.81
N THR A 94 11.65 -19.66 4.11
CA THR A 94 10.90 -19.67 5.38
C THR A 94 9.93 -20.85 5.48
N ARG A 95 9.62 -21.52 4.36
CA ARG A 95 8.76 -22.73 4.28
C ARG A 95 7.43 -22.55 5.01
N LYS A 96 6.78 -21.40 4.79
CA LYS A 96 5.49 -21.09 5.42
C LYS A 96 4.39 -22.01 4.89
N GLU A 97 3.68 -22.63 5.81
CA GLU A 97 2.36 -23.23 5.60
C GLU A 97 1.32 -22.12 5.80
N ILE A 98 0.55 -21.83 4.75
CA ILE A 98 -0.40 -20.72 4.74
C ILE A 98 -1.82 -21.27 4.74
N THR A 99 -2.60 -20.94 5.77
CA THR A 99 -4.00 -21.32 5.90
C THR A 99 -4.90 -20.12 5.59
N TYR A 100 -5.80 -20.28 4.63
CA TYR A 100 -6.83 -19.31 4.28
C TYR A 100 -8.18 -19.74 4.84
N ARG A 101 -8.75 -18.93 5.73
CA ARG A 101 -10.12 -19.05 6.22
C ARG A 101 -11.09 -18.40 5.24
N ILE A 102 -12.13 -19.16 4.90
CA ILE A 102 -13.11 -18.83 3.87
C ILE A 102 -14.49 -18.82 4.51
N ASN A 103 -15.26 -17.79 4.19
CA ASN A 103 -16.64 -17.67 4.59
C ASN A 103 -17.52 -17.56 3.34
N ASN A 104 -18.53 -18.42 3.22
CA ASN A 104 -19.43 -18.53 2.07
C ASN A 104 -20.18 -17.24 1.76
N ARG A 105 -20.29 -16.32 2.73
CA ARG A 105 -20.93 -15.02 2.55
C ARG A 105 -20.01 -13.99 1.90
N THR A 106 -18.70 -14.14 2.03
CA THR A 106 -17.72 -13.11 1.63
C THR A 106 -16.72 -13.58 0.59
N ALA A 107 -16.66 -14.89 0.34
CA ALA A 107 -15.67 -15.51 -0.52
C ALA A 107 -16.27 -16.49 -1.53
N CYS A 108 -15.63 -16.63 -2.68
CA CYS A 108 -15.95 -17.62 -3.71
C CYS A 108 -14.68 -18.32 -4.21
N THR A 109 -14.82 -19.28 -5.12
CA THR A 109 -13.71 -20.07 -5.69
C THR A 109 -12.64 -19.22 -6.38
N TYR A 110 -12.97 -18.02 -6.85
CA TYR A 110 -11.99 -17.05 -7.38
C TYR A 110 -10.93 -16.67 -6.34
N GLU A 111 -11.35 -16.42 -5.10
CA GLU A 111 -10.46 -15.92 -4.05
C GLU A 111 -9.46 -16.96 -3.55
N VAL A 112 -9.68 -18.23 -3.85
CA VAL A 112 -8.79 -19.34 -3.49
C VAL A 112 -8.01 -19.89 -4.67
N ASP A 113 -8.03 -19.18 -5.80
CA ASP A 113 -7.36 -19.54 -7.06
C ASP A 113 -7.88 -20.82 -7.73
N ASP A 114 -9.16 -21.15 -7.53
CA ASP A 114 -9.82 -22.30 -8.16
C ASP A 114 -10.75 -21.87 -9.32
N THR A 115 -10.79 -20.58 -9.65
CA THR A 115 -11.59 -20.05 -10.78
C THR A 115 -10.89 -18.85 -11.42
N PRO A 116 -10.86 -18.75 -12.77
CA PRO A 116 -10.31 -17.59 -13.45
C PRO A 116 -10.98 -16.26 -13.03
N PRO A 117 -10.29 -15.11 -13.15
CA PRO A 117 -10.87 -13.81 -12.84
C PRO A 117 -12.08 -13.51 -13.73
N PHE A 118 -13.11 -12.92 -13.14
CA PHE A 118 -14.22 -12.34 -13.89
C PHE A 118 -13.79 -11.00 -14.50
N PRO A 119 -14.55 -10.46 -15.48
CA PRO A 119 -14.32 -9.10 -15.96
C PRO A 119 -14.33 -8.08 -14.81
N VAL A 120 -13.42 -7.11 -14.91
CA VAL A 120 -13.23 -6.02 -13.95
C VAL A 120 -14.56 -5.33 -13.62
N ASP A 121 -14.76 -5.03 -12.33
CA ASP A 121 -15.91 -4.28 -11.87
C ASP A 121 -15.92 -2.87 -12.48
N ARG A 122 -16.87 -2.62 -13.38
CA ARG A 122 -17.00 -1.34 -14.10
C ARG A 122 -17.30 -0.18 -13.17
N HIS A 123 -17.98 -0.43 -12.04
CA HIS A 123 -18.27 0.62 -11.07
C HIS A 123 -17.01 1.05 -10.32
N ALA A 124 -16.16 0.10 -9.90
CA ALA A 124 -14.84 0.37 -9.35
C ALA A 124 -13.98 1.21 -10.32
N LEU A 125 -13.94 0.82 -11.60
CA LEU A 125 -13.22 1.56 -12.64
C LEU A 125 -13.75 2.99 -12.80
N ASN A 126 -15.07 3.18 -12.83
CA ASN A 126 -15.68 4.52 -12.94
C ASN A 126 -15.38 5.40 -11.73
N ILE A 127 -15.34 4.84 -10.52
CA ILE A 127 -14.93 5.57 -9.31
C ILE A 127 -13.47 6.00 -9.44
N ALA A 128 -12.59 5.08 -9.82
CA ALA A 128 -11.17 5.33 -9.93
C ALA A 128 -10.87 6.42 -10.99
N ILE A 129 -11.51 6.36 -12.16
CA ILE A 129 -11.44 7.42 -13.19
C ILE A 129 -11.97 8.76 -12.66
N SER A 130 -13.08 8.76 -11.91
CA SER A 130 -13.63 10.00 -11.32
C SER A 130 -12.62 10.67 -10.38
N ILE A 131 -11.94 9.87 -9.55
CA ILE A 131 -10.93 10.36 -8.60
C ILE A 131 -9.70 10.87 -9.36
N ALA A 132 -9.22 10.12 -10.36
CA ALA A 132 -8.11 10.52 -11.22
C ALA A 132 -8.37 11.87 -11.92
N LEU A 133 -9.57 12.07 -12.48
CA LEU A 133 -9.95 13.35 -13.09
C LEU A 133 -10.01 14.50 -12.07
N ALA A 134 -10.52 14.24 -10.86
CA ALA A 134 -10.52 15.22 -9.77
C ALA A 134 -9.10 15.62 -9.35
N ALA A 135 -8.15 14.69 -9.45
CA ALA A 135 -6.71 14.90 -9.22
C ALA A 135 -5.97 15.41 -10.47
N LYS A 136 -6.70 15.83 -11.50
CA LYS A 136 -6.18 16.34 -12.79
C LYS A 136 -5.17 15.40 -13.47
N MET A 137 -5.37 14.10 -13.33
CA MET A 137 -4.53 13.09 -13.96
C MET A 137 -5.00 12.79 -15.39
N ASN A 138 -4.08 12.35 -16.25
CA ASN A 138 -4.40 11.92 -17.61
C ASN A 138 -4.82 10.45 -17.61
N ILE A 139 -6.05 10.17 -18.05
CA ILE A 139 -6.60 8.81 -18.13
C ILE A 139 -5.93 8.05 -19.28
N VAL A 140 -5.56 6.79 -19.03
CA VAL A 140 -4.98 5.93 -20.07
C VAL A 140 -6.03 5.56 -21.13
N GLY A 141 -5.61 5.43 -22.38
CA GLY A 141 -6.52 5.04 -23.48
C GLY A 141 -7.01 3.59 -23.38
N GLU A 142 -6.21 2.71 -22.76
CA GLU A 142 -6.55 1.32 -22.53
C GLU A 142 -5.99 0.85 -21.18
N VAL A 143 -6.79 0.12 -20.42
CA VAL A 143 -6.42 -0.39 -19.10
C VAL A 143 -5.95 -1.84 -19.22
N HIS A 144 -4.67 -2.06 -18.95
CA HIS A 144 -4.05 -3.39 -18.96
C HIS A 144 -3.90 -3.91 -17.52
N ILE A 145 -4.52 -5.06 -17.23
CA ILE A 145 -4.40 -5.72 -15.93
C ILE A 145 -3.09 -6.52 -15.90
N THR A 146 -2.23 -6.18 -14.96
CA THR A 146 -0.94 -6.81 -14.73
C THR A 146 -0.94 -7.61 -13.42
N ARG A 147 0.12 -8.42 -13.21
CA ARG A 147 0.27 -9.29 -12.05
C ARG A 147 1.54 -8.89 -11.29
N LYS A 148 1.38 -8.21 -10.15
CA LYS A 148 2.47 -7.87 -9.22
C LYS A 148 2.67 -9.06 -8.29
N GLN A 149 3.88 -9.62 -8.20
CA GLN A 149 4.14 -10.87 -7.46
C GLN A 149 4.12 -10.65 -5.94
N TYR A 150 3.51 -11.59 -5.20
CA TYR A 150 3.44 -11.62 -3.73
C TYR A 150 3.66 -13.04 -3.22
N LEU A 151 4.81 -13.30 -2.60
CA LEU A 151 5.16 -14.63 -2.09
C LEU A 151 4.97 -14.79 -0.58
N ASP A 152 4.58 -13.71 0.10
CA ASP A 152 4.33 -13.69 1.55
C ASP A 152 3.06 -14.45 1.97
N GLY A 153 2.26 -14.92 1.01
CA GLY A 153 1.01 -15.61 1.28
C GLY A 153 -0.18 -14.70 1.51
N SER A 154 -0.03 -13.37 1.45
CA SER A 154 -1.15 -12.44 1.65
C SER A 154 -2.22 -12.54 0.56
N ILE A 155 -1.88 -13.13 -0.60
CA ILE A 155 -2.77 -13.34 -1.73
C ILE A 155 -2.62 -14.80 -2.24
N PRO A 156 -3.71 -15.60 -2.28
CA PRO A 156 -3.66 -17.03 -2.66
C PRO A 156 -3.07 -17.34 -4.04
N THR A 157 -3.25 -16.46 -5.02
CA THR A 157 -2.70 -16.59 -6.38
C THR A 157 -1.19 -16.38 -6.46
N GLY A 158 -0.55 -15.89 -5.39
CA GLY A 158 0.86 -15.51 -5.40
C GLY A 158 1.16 -14.21 -6.17
N PHE A 159 0.12 -13.49 -6.60
CA PHE A 159 0.24 -12.18 -7.24
C PHE A 159 -1.04 -11.36 -7.05
N GLN A 160 -0.90 -10.05 -6.92
CA GLN A 160 -1.98 -9.08 -6.93
C GLN A 160 -2.27 -8.66 -8.37
N ARG A 161 -3.56 -8.59 -8.73
CA ARG A 161 -3.96 -7.95 -9.99
C ARG A 161 -4.04 -6.44 -9.77
N THR A 162 -3.33 -5.69 -10.62
CA THR A 162 -3.25 -4.23 -10.58
C THR A 162 -3.24 -3.67 -12.00
N ALA A 163 -3.78 -2.47 -12.18
CA ALA A 163 -3.83 -1.80 -13.47
C ALA A 163 -3.65 -0.29 -13.30
N ILE A 164 -2.72 0.30 -14.05
CA ILE A 164 -2.59 1.76 -14.10
C ILE A 164 -3.79 2.31 -14.87
N ILE A 165 -4.51 3.26 -14.26
CA ILE A 165 -5.70 3.89 -14.85
C ILE A 165 -5.44 5.32 -15.31
N SER A 166 -4.45 5.98 -14.73
CA SER A 166 -4.06 7.34 -15.09
C SER A 166 -2.62 7.63 -14.70
N VAL A 167 -2.00 8.54 -15.43
CA VAL A 167 -0.63 9.01 -15.23
C VAL A 167 -0.60 10.53 -15.24
N GLU A 168 0.45 11.11 -14.65
CA GLU A 168 0.74 12.55 -14.67
C GLU A 168 -0.44 13.43 -14.22
N GLY A 169 -0.41 13.87 -12.97
CA GLY A 169 -1.34 14.88 -12.47
C GLY A 169 -0.71 15.79 -11.43
N GLU A 170 -1.54 16.56 -10.72
CA GLU A 170 -1.06 17.51 -9.74
C GLU A 170 -2.06 17.71 -8.60
N LEU A 171 -1.52 17.84 -7.39
CA LEU A 171 -2.24 18.30 -6.21
C LEU A 171 -1.81 19.73 -5.89
N GLN A 172 -2.77 20.60 -5.65
CA GLN A 172 -2.50 21.96 -5.21
C GLN A 172 -2.42 22.00 -3.68
N LEU A 173 -1.20 22.11 -3.16
CA LEU A 173 -0.96 22.43 -1.75
C LEU A 173 -1.04 23.96 -1.56
N ARG A 174 -0.96 24.43 -0.31
CA ARG A 174 -1.07 25.85 0.04
C ARG A 174 -0.08 26.73 -0.70
N ASN A 175 1.18 26.29 -0.81
CA ASN A 175 2.29 27.11 -1.33
C ASN A 175 2.94 26.54 -2.60
N LYS A 176 2.54 25.35 -3.05
CA LYS A 176 3.16 24.66 -4.18
C LYS A 176 2.23 23.62 -4.79
N LYS A 177 2.64 23.09 -5.93
CA LYS A 177 2.05 21.91 -6.52
C LYS A 177 2.93 20.69 -6.23
N VAL A 178 2.30 19.56 -5.98
CA VAL A 178 2.95 18.25 -5.90
C VAL A 178 2.44 17.42 -7.06
N ARG A 179 3.36 16.90 -7.89
CA ARG A 179 2.96 16.09 -9.04
C ARG A 179 2.57 14.68 -8.60
N LEU A 180 1.70 14.05 -9.39
CA LEU A 180 1.30 12.66 -9.27
C LEU A 180 1.91 11.85 -10.41
N ILE A 181 2.58 10.76 -10.10
CA ILE A 181 3.16 9.85 -11.10
C ILE A 181 2.04 9.06 -11.75
N GLN A 182 1.26 8.33 -10.94
CA GLN A 182 0.24 7.43 -11.42
C GLN A 182 -0.85 7.17 -10.38
N MET A 183 -2.00 6.71 -10.87
CA MET A 183 -3.03 6.07 -10.08
C MET A 183 -3.30 4.68 -10.63
N SER A 184 -3.29 3.69 -9.75
CA SER A 184 -3.60 2.30 -10.08
C SER A 184 -4.93 1.88 -9.47
N LEU A 185 -5.63 0.94 -10.11
CA LEU A 185 -6.76 0.21 -9.58
C LEU A 185 -6.33 -1.25 -9.34
N GLU A 186 -6.52 -1.74 -8.13
CA GLU A 186 -6.00 -3.04 -7.72
C GLU A 186 -6.87 -3.76 -6.69
N GLU A 187 -6.55 -5.04 -6.48
CA GLU A 187 -7.14 -5.89 -5.46
C GLU A 187 -6.48 -5.66 -4.10
N ASP A 188 -7.24 -5.50 -3.02
CA ASP A 188 -6.68 -5.58 -1.67
C ASP A 188 -6.32 -7.04 -1.30
N SER A 189 -5.41 -7.21 -0.34
CA SER A 189 -4.93 -8.50 0.14
C SER A 189 -5.79 -9.06 1.29
N CYS A 190 -5.57 -10.32 1.64
CA CYS A 190 -6.20 -10.94 2.81
C CYS A 190 -5.92 -10.16 4.10
N ARG A 191 -6.77 -10.33 5.13
CA ARG A 191 -6.46 -9.84 6.47
C ARG A 191 -5.72 -10.93 7.24
N GLU A 192 -4.59 -10.57 7.83
CA GLU A 192 -3.83 -11.48 8.69
C GLU A 192 -4.61 -11.77 9.99
N ILE A 193 -4.51 -13.01 10.44
CA ILE A 193 -4.98 -13.46 11.75
C ILE A 193 -3.79 -13.72 12.67
N SER A 194 -2.78 -14.43 12.15
CA SER A 194 -1.58 -14.76 12.90
C SER A 194 -0.42 -15.12 11.97
N ASP A 195 0.78 -14.75 12.37
CA ASP A 195 2.04 -15.20 11.77
C ASP A 195 2.98 -15.71 12.86
N ILE A 196 3.09 -17.03 13.01
CA ILE A 196 3.86 -17.66 14.10
C ILE A 196 4.69 -18.81 13.55
N GLY A 197 6.02 -18.68 13.63
CA GLY A 197 6.96 -19.70 13.16
C GLY A 197 6.78 -19.97 11.67
N HIS A 198 6.49 -21.22 11.30
CA HIS A 198 6.22 -21.63 9.91
C HIS A 198 4.74 -21.57 9.54
N LYS A 199 3.85 -21.10 10.41
CA LYS A 199 2.41 -21.09 10.15
C LYS A 199 1.90 -19.67 10.04
N ARG A 200 1.11 -19.42 8.99
CA ARG A 200 0.47 -18.13 8.75
C ARG A 200 -0.99 -18.34 8.43
N ILE A 201 -1.86 -17.58 9.09
CA ILE A 201 -3.31 -17.71 8.95
C ILE A 201 -3.88 -16.38 8.48
N TYR A 202 -4.65 -16.46 7.40
CA TYR A 202 -5.33 -15.34 6.76
C TYR A 202 -6.84 -15.57 6.71
N LYS A 203 -7.61 -14.49 6.64
CA LYS A 203 -9.02 -14.49 6.21
C LYS A 203 -9.17 -13.76 4.88
N THR A 204 -10.01 -14.33 4.03
CA THR A 204 -10.19 -13.93 2.62
C THR A 204 -11.20 -12.81 2.43
N ASP A 205 -11.92 -12.39 3.48
CA ASP A 205 -13.00 -11.39 3.35
C ASP A 205 -12.59 -10.04 2.73
N ARG A 206 -11.35 -9.60 2.91
CA ARG A 206 -10.80 -8.40 2.27
C ARG A 206 -10.19 -8.64 0.89
N LEU A 207 -9.78 -9.87 0.59
CA LEU A 207 -9.13 -10.21 -0.66
C LEU A 207 -10.02 -9.80 -1.84
N GLY A 208 -9.47 -9.09 -2.83
CA GLY A 208 -10.20 -8.66 -4.02
C GLY A 208 -11.05 -7.40 -3.82
N MET A 209 -11.04 -6.77 -2.64
CA MET A 209 -11.69 -5.46 -2.48
C MET A 209 -11.05 -4.43 -3.43
N PRO A 210 -11.83 -3.63 -4.17
CA PRO A 210 -11.26 -2.65 -5.08
C PRO A 210 -10.58 -1.53 -4.31
N LEU A 211 -9.37 -1.20 -4.73
CA LEU A 211 -8.51 -0.22 -4.09
C LEU A 211 -7.85 0.65 -5.16
N ILE A 212 -7.72 1.94 -4.89
CA ILE A 212 -6.84 2.81 -5.68
C ILE A 212 -5.54 3.05 -4.95
N GLU A 213 -4.42 3.06 -5.69
CA GLU A 213 -3.11 3.48 -5.21
C GLU A 213 -2.76 4.80 -5.92
N THR A 214 -2.55 5.88 -5.16
CA THR A 214 -2.11 7.19 -5.70
C THR A 214 -0.66 7.40 -5.32
N VAL A 215 0.20 7.58 -6.33
CA VAL A 215 1.65 7.72 -6.14
C VAL A 215 2.08 9.15 -6.49
N THR A 216 2.76 9.82 -5.57
CA THR A 216 3.30 11.17 -5.80
C THR A 216 4.72 11.11 -6.36
N TYR A 217 5.12 12.16 -7.06
CA TYR A 217 6.54 12.44 -7.24
C TYR A 217 7.21 12.73 -5.88
N PRO A 218 8.54 12.61 -5.77
CA PRO A 218 9.29 13.00 -4.58
C PRO A 218 9.45 14.53 -4.49
N ASP A 219 8.33 15.24 -4.67
CA ASP A 219 8.25 16.69 -4.75
C ASP A 219 8.06 17.32 -3.36
N CYS A 220 7.69 16.57 -2.32
CA CYS A 220 7.58 17.09 -0.96
C CYS A 220 8.98 17.32 -0.38
N LEU A 221 9.27 18.56 0.04
CA LEU A 221 10.61 19.00 0.46
C LEU A 221 10.69 19.22 1.98
N THR A 222 9.59 19.02 2.69
CA THR A 222 9.56 18.99 4.16
C THR A 222 8.59 17.90 4.65
N PRO A 223 8.78 17.43 5.90
CA PRO A 223 7.82 16.54 6.56
C PRO A 223 6.39 17.11 6.64
N ASP A 224 6.24 18.44 6.74
CA ASP A 224 4.94 19.11 6.79
C ASP A 224 4.24 19.15 5.44
N GLU A 225 4.98 19.41 4.35
CA GLU A 225 4.44 19.31 2.99
C GLU A 225 3.94 17.90 2.67
N LEU A 226 4.65 16.89 3.19
CA LEU A 226 4.28 15.50 3.02
C LEU A 226 2.95 15.16 3.72
N ALA A 227 2.76 15.62 4.96
CA ALA A 227 1.49 15.47 5.67
C ALA A 227 0.35 16.26 5.00
N GLU A 228 0.64 17.48 4.50
CA GLU A 228 -0.32 18.29 3.75
C GLU A 228 -0.78 17.57 2.48
N ALA A 229 0.15 16.97 1.72
CA ALA A 229 -0.17 16.18 0.53
C ALA A 229 -1.05 14.96 0.87
N ALA A 230 -0.74 14.24 1.95
CA ALA A 230 -1.55 13.11 2.40
C ALA A 230 -2.98 13.54 2.80
N GLU A 231 -3.12 14.67 3.53
CA GLU A 231 -4.44 15.22 3.86
C GLU A 231 -5.20 15.65 2.61
N TYR A 232 -4.53 16.22 1.61
CA TYR A 232 -5.17 16.60 0.36
C TYR A 232 -5.68 15.39 -0.44
N ILE A 233 -4.88 14.32 -0.52
CA ILE A 233 -5.31 13.05 -1.14
C ILE A 233 -6.53 12.48 -0.40
N ARG A 234 -6.47 12.44 0.94
CA ARG A 234 -7.58 12.01 1.79
C ARG A 234 -8.84 12.86 1.55
N PHE A 235 -8.70 14.17 1.51
CA PHE A 235 -9.79 15.12 1.25
C PHE A 235 -10.42 14.89 -0.11
N LEU A 236 -9.62 14.81 -1.17
CA LEU A 236 -10.06 14.59 -2.54
C LEU A 236 -10.83 13.27 -2.67
N ASN A 237 -10.25 12.18 -2.17
CA ASN A 237 -10.88 10.86 -2.18
C ASN A 237 -12.23 10.86 -1.45
N ARG A 238 -12.27 11.43 -0.24
CA ARG A 238 -13.50 11.47 0.58
C ARG A 238 -14.57 12.40 0.02
N SER A 239 -14.18 13.48 -0.65
CA SER A 239 -15.11 14.43 -1.27
C SER A 239 -15.96 13.79 -2.36
N THR A 240 -15.52 12.66 -2.93
CA THR A 240 -16.33 11.92 -3.91
C THR A 240 -17.54 11.20 -3.31
N GLY A 241 -17.51 10.89 -1.99
CA GLY A 241 -18.49 9.99 -1.35
C GLY A 241 -18.43 8.53 -1.82
N LYS A 242 -17.46 8.18 -2.68
CA LYS A 242 -17.33 6.88 -3.36
C LYS A 242 -16.20 6.01 -2.81
N VAL A 243 -15.58 6.40 -1.70
CA VAL A 243 -14.53 5.65 -1.01
C VAL A 243 -15.01 5.17 0.36
N ARG A 244 -14.38 4.12 0.87
CA ARG A 244 -14.65 3.63 2.23
C ARG A 244 -13.93 4.49 3.26
N THR A 245 -14.54 4.64 4.42
CA THR A 245 -13.97 5.37 5.56
C THR A 245 -13.99 4.48 6.80
N GLY A 246 -13.03 4.70 7.69
CA GLY A 246 -12.87 3.90 8.90
C GLY A 246 -11.50 3.23 8.95
N ILE A 247 -11.27 2.47 10.01
CA ILE A 247 -9.99 1.79 10.25
C ILE A 247 -9.75 0.77 9.13
N GLY A 248 -8.55 0.80 8.54
CA GLY A 248 -8.14 -0.11 7.47
C GLY A 248 -8.70 0.18 6.08
N ALA A 249 -9.50 1.25 5.91
CA ALA A 249 -10.02 1.64 4.60
C ALA A 249 -8.98 2.40 3.74
N ALA A 250 -7.94 2.94 4.36
CA ALA A 250 -6.82 3.59 3.69
C ALA A 250 -5.49 3.20 4.37
N ARG A 251 -4.41 3.22 3.60
CA ARG A 251 -3.02 3.04 4.06
C ARG A 251 -2.15 4.05 3.31
N GLU A 252 -1.14 4.56 3.98
CA GLU A 252 -0.14 5.42 3.35
C GLU A 252 1.26 4.89 3.68
N ASP A 253 2.04 4.71 2.63
CA ASP A 253 3.47 4.41 2.74
C ASP A 253 4.24 5.70 2.40
N VAL A 254 5.20 6.03 3.27
CA VAL A 254 5.97 7.28 3.20
C VAL A 254 7.37 6.96 2.72
N ASN A 255 7.76 7.58 1.61
CA ASN A 255 9.11 7.45 1.06
C ASN A 255 9.90 8.73 1.37
N VAL A 256 11.09 8.59 1.97
CA VAL A 256 11.99 9.71 2.30
C VAL A 256 13.42 9.44 1.81
N SER A 257 14.14 10.50 1.50
CA SER A 257 15.55 10.46 1.13
C SER A 257 16.20 11.81 1.34
N CYS A 258 17.53 11.82 1.40
CA CYS A 258 18.37 13.01 1.41
C CYS A 258 19.47 12.86 0.37
N GLU A 259 20.11 13.97 0.00
CA GLU A 259 21.20 13.98 -0.96
C GLU A 259 22.40 13.18 -0.42
N GLY A 260 22.92 12.26 -1.24
CA GLY A 260 23.97 11.31 -0.82
C GLY A 260 23.46 10.16 0.06
N GLY A 261 22.17 10.13 0.41
CA GLY A 261 21.55 9.07 1.19
C GLY A 261 20.91 7.96 0.35
N THR A 262 20.27 7.01 1.02
CA THR A 262 19.43 5.96 0.40
C THR A 262 17.96 6.26 0.68
N ARG A 263 17.08 5.90 -0.26
CA ARG A 263 15.63 5.99 -0.05
C ARG A 263 15.19 5.02 1.05
N VAL A 264 14.44 5.52 2.02
CA VAL A 264 13.80 4.74 3.08
C VAL A 264 12.29 4.80 2.89
N GLU A 265 11.64 3.64 2.98
CA GLU A 265 10.19 3.50 2.93
C GLU A 265 9.67 3.17 4.34
N ILE A 266 8.74 3.98 4.83
CA ILE A 266 8.07 3.81 6.11
C ILE A 266 6.67 3.29 5.80
N LYS A 267 6.48 1.98 5.97
CA LYS A 267 5.23 1.30 5.62
C LYS A 267 4.15 1.45 6.67
N GLY A 268 2.90 1.52 6.21
CA GLY A 268 1.71 1.40 7.06
C GLY A 268 1.58 2.52 8.07
N VAL A 269 1.86 3.77 7.68
CA VAL A 269 1.64 4.92 8.55
C VAL A 269 0.14 5.04 8.82
N ALA A 270 -0.28 4.79 10.06
CA ALA A 270 -1.70 4.64 10.37
C ALA A 270 -2.44 5.99 10.47
N HIS A 271 -1.72 7.07 10.73
CA HIS A 271 -2.28 8.40 10.87
C HIS A 271 -1.38 9.45 10.22
N ILE A 272 -1.98 10.26 9.34
CA ILE A 272 -1.31 11.39 8.67
C ILE A 272 -0.59 12.33 9.66
N LYS A 273 -1.15 12.55 10.86
CA LYS A 273 -0.52 13.38 11.92
C LYS A 273 0.84 12.86 12.41
N TRP A 274 1.16 11.58 12.16
CA TRP A 274 2.45 10.98 12.51
C TRP A 274 3.51 11.19 11.43
N ILE A 275 3.10 11.47 10.19
CA ILE A 275 4.01 11.65 9.05
C ILE A 275 5.11 12.66 9.36
N PRO A 276 4.84 13.86 9.92
CA PRO A 276 5.90 14.85 10.12
C PRO A 276 7.01 14.38 11.07
N GLU A 277 6.68 13.59 12.09
CA GLU A 277 7.66 13.08 13.05
C GLU A 277 8.40 11.85 12.51
N LEU A 278 7.71 10.97 11.78
CA LEU A 278 8.31 9.76 11.21
C LEU A 278 9.26 10.07 10.05
N SER A 279 9.00 11.14 9.30
CA SER A 279 9.76 11.50 8.10
C SER A 279 10.88 12.52 8.33
N HIS A 280 11.03 13.04 9.55
CA HIS A 280 12.08 13.99 9.94
C HIS A 280 13.37 13.26 10.35
#